data_AF-A0A523Q045-F1
#
_entry.id   AF-A0A523Q045-F1
#
_cell.length_a   1.000
_cell.length_b   1.000
_cell.length_c   1.000
_cell.angle_alpha   90.00
_cell.angle_beta   90.00
_cell.angle_gamma   90.00
#
_symmetry.space_group_name_H-M   'P 1'
#
loop_
_entity.id
_entity.type
_entity.pdbx_description
1 polymer ?
#
loop_
_entity_poly.entity_id
_entity_poly.type
_entity_poly.pdbx_seq_one_letter_code
_entity_poly.pdbx_strand_id
1 'polypeptide(L)' 'MSKTELKKRFINKLEIFYRNYGSEWTLDDFVKNDSQKEYLQKFLVELAEKKIISLHEDGKSFTILDLPSHYHDLI' A
#
# COMPACT_ATOMS: atom_id res chain seq x y z
N MET A 1 -6.01 9.82 -14.13
CA MET A 1 -6.01 8.47 -13.51
C MET A 1 -7.08 8.47 -12.45
N SER A 2 -7.98 7.48 -12.49
CA SER A 2 -9.03 7.32 -11.49
C SER A 2 -8.46 6.82 -10.15
N LYS A 3 -9.22 7.03 -9.08
CA LYS A 3 -8.89 6.53 -7.73
C LYS A 3 -8.78 5.00 -7.69
N THR A 4 -9.60 4.29 -8.46
CA THR A 4 -9.58 2.83 -8.58
C THR A 4 -8.31 2.34 -9.29
N GLU A 5 -7.94 2.96 -10.41
CA GLU A 5 -6.69 2.63 -11.11
C GLU A 5 -5.45 2.88 -10.24
N LEU A 6 -5.49 3.92 -9.42
CA LEU A 6 -4.43 4.22 -8.46
C LEU A 6 -4.31 3.14 -7.37
N LYS A 7 -5.43 2.72 -6.74
CA LYS A 7 -5.43 1.61 -5.76
C LYS A 7 -4.89 0.33 -6.40
N LYS A 8 -5.39 -0.05 -7.58
CA LYS A 8 -4.96 -1.26 -8.30
C LYS A 8 -3.46 -1.24 -8.63
N ARG A 9 -2.95 -0.11 -9.13
CA ARG A 9 -1.50 0.04 -9.37
C ARG A 9 -0.68 -0.05 -8.10
N PHE A 10 -1.18 0.54 -7.01
CA PHE A 10 -0.49 0.50 -5.72
C PHE A 10 -0.41 -0.93 -5.17
N ILE A 11 -1.53 -1.67 -5.17
CA ILE A 11 -1.57 -3.08 -4.79
C ILE A 11 -0.60 -3.93 -5.62
N ASN A 12 -0.61 -3.77 -6.95
CA ASN A 12 0.32 -4.52 -7.81
C ASN A 12 1.78 -4.21 -7.48
N LYS A 13 2.12 -2.96 -7.14
CA LYS A 13 3.49 -2.61 -6.73
C LYS A 13 3.84 -3.22 -5.38
N LEU A 14 2.94 -3.21 -4.40
CA LEU A 14 3.16 -3.85 -3.10
C LEU A 14 3.50 -5.33 -3.26
N GLU A 15 2.79 -6.05 -4.12
CA GLU A 15 3.10 -7.46 -4.40
C GLU A 15 4.49 -7.65 -5.00
N ILE A 16 4.81 -6.86 -6.01
CA ILE A 16 6.12 -6.94 -6.66
C ILE A 16 7.22 -6.65 -5.64
N PHE A 17 7.02 -5.65 -4.78
CA PHE A 17 8.04 -5.24 -3.81
C PHE A 17 8.23 -6.27 -2.72
N TYR A 18 7.14 -6.77 -2.15
CA TYR A 18 7.18 -7.82 -1.14
C TYR A 18 7.89 -9.09 -1.64
N ARG A 19 7.62 -9.50 -2.88
CA ARG A 19 8.20 -10.73 -3.46
C ARG A 19 9.68 -10.61 -3.81
N ASN A 20 10.20 -9.41 -4.07
CA ASN A 20 11.53 -9.24 -4.67
C ASN A 20 12.52 -8.42 -3.83
N TYR A 21 12.04 -7.50 -2.98
CA TYR A 21 12.88 -6.47 -2.38
C TYR A 21 12.71 -6.31 -0.86
N GLY A 22 11.74 -7.01 -0.26
CA GLY A 22 11.49 -6.99 1.18
C GLY A 22 10.15 -6.36 1.55
N SER A 23 9.88 -6.27 2.84
CA SER A 23 8.55 -5.93 3.36
C SER A 23 8.41 -4.50 3.86
N GLU A 24 9.50 -3.77 4.12
CA GLU A 24 9.44 -2.43 4.72
C GLU A 24 9.54 -1.32 3.67
N TRP A 25 8.58 -0.40 3.67
CA TRP A 25 8.47 0.65 2.67
C TRP A 25 7.82 1.93 3.21
N THR A 26 7.96 3.02 2.45
CA THR A 26 7.27 4.29 2.69
C THR A 26 6.33 4.62 1.53
N LEU A 27 5.34 5.51 1.74
CA LEU A 27 4.48 5.98 0.64
C LEU A 27 5.27 6.68 -0.49
N ASP A 28 6.37 7.34 -0.14
CA ASP A 28 7.23 8.09 -1.07
C ASP A 28 7.90 7.16 -2.09
N ASP A 29 8.11 5.88 -1.74
CA ASP A 29 8.64 4.86 -2.65
C ASP A 29 7.67 4.52 -3.80
N PHE A 30 6.37 4.73 -3.59
CA PHE A 30 5.33 4.36 -4.57
C PHE A 30 4.78 5.53 -5.34
N VAL A 31 4.69 6.71 -4.71
CA VAL A 31 4.00 7.87 -5.28
C VAL A 31 4.66 9.19 -4.83
N LYS A 32 4.90 10.09 -5.78
CA LYS A 32 5.47 11.42 -5.51
C LYS A 32 4.42 12.54 -5.41
N ASN A 33 3.22 12.31 -5.95
CA ASN A 33 2.17 13.31 -6.01
C ASN A 33 1.41 13.38 -4.68
N ASP A 34 1.37 14.56 -4.05
CA ASP A 34 0.81 14.73 -2.70
C ASP A 34 -0.68 14.40 -2.62
N SER A 35 -1.48 14.76 -3.63
CA SER A 35 -2.90 14.40 -3.66
C SER A 35 -3.14 12.88 -3.74
N GLN A 36 -2.22 12.16 -4.38
CA GLN A 36 -2.25 10.70 -4.42
C GLN A 36 -1.75 10.09 -3.11
N LYS A 37 -0.77 10.71 -2.44
CA LYS A 37 -0.30 10.29 -1.10
C LYS A 37 -1.43 10.35 -0.08
N GLU A 38 -2.15 11.46 0.01
CA GLU A 38 -3.27 11.60 0.95
C GLU A 38 -4.34 10.52 0.75
N TYR A 39 -4.64 10.21 -0.51
CA TYR A 39 -5.60 9.17 -0.84
C TYR A 39 -5.07 7.78 -0.49
N LEU A 40 -3.81 7.47 -0.81
CA LEU A 40 -3.19 6.19 -0.49
C LEU A 40 -2.95 6.02 1.00
N GLN A 41 -2.74 7.09 1.76
CA GLN A 41 -2.58 7.02 3.21
C GLN A 41 -3.87 6.54 3.89
N LYS A 42 -5.04 7.01 3.43
CA LYS A 42 -6.34 6.45 3.86
C LYS A 42 -6.46 4.97 3.48
N PHE A 43 -6.00 4.61 2.29
CA PHE A 43 -6.03 3.22 1.85
C PHE A 43 -5.08 2.31 2.65
N LEU A 44 -3.92 2.81 3.10
CA LEU A 44 -3.03 2.06 3.98
C LEU A 44 -3.69 1.71 5.31
N VAL A 45 -4.52 2.60 5.85
CA VAL A 45 -5.31 2.30 7.06
C VAL A 45 -6.27 1.13 6.78
N GLU A 46 -6.98 1.13 5.65
CA GLU A 46 -7.84 0.01 5.24
C GLU A 46 -7.06 -1.31 5.13
N LEU A 47 -5.83 -1.27 4.59
CA LEU A 47 -4.95 -2.44 4.47
C LEU A 47 -4.44 -2.92 5.84
N ALA A 48 -4.17 -2.01 6.76
CA ALA A 48 -3.74 -2.32 8.12
C ALA A 48 -4.86 -2.98 8.93
N GLU A 49 -6.10 -2.50 8.80
CA GLU A 49 -7.29 -3.11 9.40
C GLU A 49 -7.50 -4.55 8.90
N LYS A 50 -7.19 -4.79 7.63
CA LYS A 50 -7.20 -6.13 7.01
C LYS A 50 -5.98 -6.98 7.33
N LYS A 51 -5.03 -6.48 8.13
CA LYS A 51 -3.76 -7.13 8.51
C LYS A 51 -2.85 -7.48 7.32
N ILE A 52 -3.00 -6.77 6.20
CA ILE A 52 -2.15 -6.93 5.02
C ILE A 52 -0.82 -6.20 5.22
N ILE A 53 -0.87 -5.07 5.94
CA ILE A 53 0.29 -4.30 6.33
C ILE A 53 0.23 -3.97 7.83
N SER A 54 1.36 -3.54 8.38
CA SER A 54 1.45 -2.86 9.68
C SER A 54 1.98 -1.46 9.45
N LEU A 55 1.25 -0.43 9.88
CA LEU A 55 1.77 0.94 9.90
C LEU A 55 2.74 1.11 11.06
N HIS A 56 3.82 1.85 10.82
CA HIS A 56 4.77 2.24 11.87
C HIS A 56 4.29 3.51 12.58
N GLU A 57 4.85 3.80 13.77
CA GLU A 57 4.43 4.93 14.61
C GLU A 57 4.61 6.29 13.94
N ASP A 58 5.50 6.39 12.94
CA ASP A 58 5.72 7.62 12.17
C ASP A 58 4.57 7.94 11.18
N GLY A 59 3.66 6.99 10.95
CA GLY A 59 2.53 7.08 10.01
C GLY A 59 2.94 7.24 8.54
N LYS A 60 4.22 7.04 8.22
CA LYS A 60 4.85 7.25 6.90
C LYS A 60 5.46 5.98 6.34
N SER A 61 5.94 5.10 7.22
CA SER A 61 6.47 3.79 6.88
C SER A 61 5.53 2.67 7.30
N PHE A 62 5.64 1.54 6.62
CA PHE A 62 4.83 0.36 6.86
C PHE A 62 5.57 -0.92 6.48
N THR A 63 5.19 -2.03 7.12
CA THR A 63 5.65 -3.37 6.79
C THR A 63 4.52 -4.15 6.12
N ILE A 64 4.79 -4.78 4.98
CA ILE A 64 3.88 -5.72 4.33
C ILE A 64 3.91 -7.05 5.10
N LEU A 65 2.76 -7.47 5.62
CA LEU A 65 2.59 -8.69 6.41
C LEU A 65 2.11 -9.87 5.57
N ASP A 66 1.27 -9.60 4.58
CA ASP A 66 0.65 -10.61 3.72
C ASP A 66 0.50 -10.10 2.29
N LEU A 67 0.34 -11.02 1.34
CA LEU A 67 0.15 -10.70 -0.06
C LEU A 67 -1.25 -10.14 -0.31
N PRO A 68 -1.39 -8.93 -0.88
CA PRO A 68 -2.68 -8.37 -1.24
C PRO A 68 -3.51 -9.24 -2.19
N SER A 69 -2.90 -10.10 -3.01
CA SER A 69 -3.58 -11.03 -3.95
C SER A 69 -4.51 -12.00 -3.26
N HIS A 70 -4.32 -12.25 -1.96
CA HIS A 70 -5.23 -13.07 -1.18
C HIS A 70 -6.60 -12.39 -0.98
N TYR A 71 -6.69 -11.08 -1.19
CA TYR A 71 -7.87 -10.25 -0.92
C TYR A 71 -8.43 -9.68 -2.22
N HIS A 72 -9.26 -10.47 -2.89
CA HIS A 72 -9.86 -10.13 -4.19
C HIS A 72 -10.80 -8.90 -4.14
N ASP A 73 -11.29 -8.54 -2.95
CA ASP A 73 -12.24 -7.43 -2.73
C ASP A 73 -11.57 -6.04 -2.57
N LEU A 74 -10.25 -5.94 -2.75
CA LEU A 74 -9.50 -4.67 -2.60
C LEU A 74 -9.59 -3.72 -3.80
N ILE A 75 -10.17 -4.18 -4.93
CA ILE A 75 -10.16 -3.48 -6.23
C ILE A 75 -11.55 -3.00 -6.62
#